data_AF-A0A1W0CEP0-F1
#
_entry.id   AF-A0A1W0CEP0-F1
#
_cell.length_a   1.000
_cell.length_b   1.000
_cell.length_c   1.000
_cell.angle_alpha   90.00
_cell.angle_beta   90.00
_cell.angle_gamma   90.00
#
_symmetry.space_group_name_H-M   'P 1'
#
loop_
_entity.id
_entity.type
_entity.pdbx_description
1 polymer ?
#
loop_
_entity_poly.entity_id
_entity_poly.type
_entity_poly.pdbx_seq_one_letter_code
_entity_poly.pdbx_strand_id
1 'polypeptide(L)'
;MASPLTLLMPVVPGTSLQAIAATLAEYQPKLHEALTSIGTVHYARTLLLDRSAANLQPTGQAGDNYVIAVITEYDGNFDAYINDFVAQVGTVFDALLQFVVGGKALTPVANNVAAFQAFVTKNDASQQPPNNGDGTQNDNGLYQAYPYTVQTILAALG
;
A
#
# COMPACT_ATOMS: atom_id res chain seq x y z
N MET A 1 -12.88 13.11 2.53
CA MET A 1 -12.14 13.34 1.28
C MET A 1 -11.30 12.11 1.02
N ALA A 2 -10.93 11.88 -0.24
CA ALA A 2 -10.01 10.81 -0.61
C ALA A 2 -8.57 11.16 -0.20
N SER A 3 -7.88 10.17 0.38
CA SER A 3 -6.53 10.26 0.94
C SER A 3 -5.61 9.27 0.21
N PRO A 4 -4.44 9.72 -0.30
CA PRO A 4 -3.51 8.83 -0.98
C PRO A 4 -2.61 8.06 0.00
N LEU A 5 -2.24 6.83 -0.38
CA LEU A 5 -1.19 6.04 0.26
C LEU A 5 -0.35 5.35 -0.83
N THR A 6 0.95 5.63 -0.85
CA THR A 6 1.93 4.95 -1.71
C THR A 6 2.96 4.28 -0.81
N LEU A 7 2.64 3.09 -0.34
CA LEU A 7 3.51 2.30 0.54
C LEU A 7 4.62 1.63 -0.27
N LEU A 8 5.86 2.03 -0.03
CA LEU A 8 7.06 1.48 -0.68
C LEU A 8 7.81 0.56 0.27
N MET A 9 7.76 -0.74 0.03
CA MET A 9 8.38 -1.76 0.89
C MET A 9 9.63 -2.35 0.26
N PRO A 10 10.85 -2.05 0.76
CA PRO A 10 12.08 -2.66 0.25
C PRO A 10 12.04 -4.18 0.41
N VAL A 11 12.36 -4.88 -0.68
CA VAL A 11 12.40 -6.34 -0.70
C VAL A 11 13.71 -6.83 -0.10
N VAL A 12 13.66 -7.95 0.63
CA VAL A 12 14.86 -8.61 1.16
C VAL A 12 15.78 -9.03 0.00
N PRO A 13 17.08 -8.69 0.02
CA PRO A 13 18.05 -9.13 -0.97
C PRO A 13 17.96 -10.63 -1.29
N GLY A 14 18.07 -10.99 -2.57
CA GLY A 14 17.97 -12.38 -3.04
C GLY A 14 16.57 -13.00 -3.05
N THR A 15 15.51 -12.26 -2.71
CA THR A 15 14.14 -12.79 -2.77
C THR A 15 13.73 -13.13 -4.21
N SER A 16 13.13 -14.30 -4.41
CA SER A 16 12.58 -14.69 -5.71
C SER A 16 11.38 -13.83 -6.09
N LEU A 17 11.46 -13.18 -7.26
CA LEU A 17 10.35 -12.42 -7.82
C LEU A 17 9.15 -13.31 -8.16
N GLN A 18 9.42 -14.56 -8.57
CA GLN A 18 8.38 -15.55 -8.83
C GLN A 18 7.64 -15.93 -7.54
N ALA A 19 8.36 -16.04 -6.41
CA ALA A 19 7.72 -16.28 -5.12
C ALA A 19 6.83 -15.12 -4.69
N ILE A 20 7.30 -13.87 -4.83
CA ILE A 20 6.49 -12.66 -4.56
C ILE A 20 5.22 -12.67 -5.41
N ALA A 21 5.37 -12.90 -6.73
CA ALA A 21 4.25 -12.91 -7.66
C ALA A 21 3.24 -14.03 -7.34
N ALA A 22 3.72 -15.23 -7.01
CA ALA A 22 2.88 -16.37 -6.64
C ALA A 22 2.09 -16.10 -5.35
N THR A 23 2.74 -15.54 -4.31
CA THR A 23 2.05 -15.16 -3.07
C THR A 23 1.02 -14.07 -3.33
N LEU A 24 1.32 -13.05 -4.14
CA LEU A 24 0.34 -12.02 -4.51
C LEU A 24 -0.87 -12.61 -5.23
N ALA A 25 -0.65 -13.54 -6.17
CA ALA A 25 -1.74 -14.21 -6.89
C ALA A 25 -2.60 -15.08 -5.96
N GLU A 26 -1.99 -15.80 -5.02
CA GLU A 26 -2.70 -16.62 -4.02
C GLU A 26 -3.64 -15.79 -3.15
N TYR A 27 -3.20 -14.61 -2.71
CA TYR A 27 -3.97 -13.74 -1.81
C TYR A 27 -4.86 -12.73 -2.52
N GLN A 28 -4.77 -12.60 -3.85
CA GLN A 28 -5.58 -11.67 -4.64
C GLN A 28 -7.09 -11.79 -4.37
N PRO A 29 -7.71 -13.00 -4.32
CA PRO A 29 -9.15 -13.11 -4.07
C PRO A 29 -9.55 -12.59 -2.68
N LYS A 30 -8.75 -12.92 -1.65
CA LYS A 30 -9.00 -12.47 -0.27
C LYS A 30 -8.84 -10.95 -0.15
N LEU A 31 -7.82 -10.39 -0.80
CA LEU A 31 -7.62 -8.94 -0.85
C LEU A 31 -8.81 -8.26 -1.54
N HIS A 32 -9.28 -8.80 -2.67
CA HIS A 32 -10.42 -8.25 -3.39
C HIS A 32 -11.70 -8.25 -2.55
N GLU A 33 -12.00 -9.37 -1.88
CA GLU A 33 -13.16 -9.49 -0.99
C GLU A 33 -13.11 -8.48 0.16
N ALA A 34 -11.96 -8.38 0.84
CA ALA A 34 -11.80 -7.46 1.96
C ALA A 34 -11.88 -5.99 1.53
N LEU A 35 -11.25 -5.61 0.42
CA LEU A 35 -11.34 -4.25 -0.12
C LEU A 35 -12.78 -3.88 -0.48
N THR A 36 -13.53 -4.82 -1.06
CA THR A 36 -14.95 -4.65 -1.37
C THR A 36 -15.78 -4.46 -0.11
N SER A 37 -15.48 -5.21 0.95
CA SER A 37 -16.17 -5.14 2.24
C SER A 37 -15.93 -3.83 3.01
N ILE A 38 -14.69 -3.33 3.00
CA ILE A 38 -14.31 -2.09 3.71
C ILE A 38 -15.08 -0.87 3.17
N GLY A 39 -15.36 -0.84 1.86
CA GLY A 39 -16.25 0.17 1.25
C GLY A 39 -15.73 1.61 1.24
N THR A 40 -14.52 1.85 1.74
CA THR A 40 -13.85 3.16 1.76
C THR A 40 -12.65 3.23 0.82
N VAL A 41 -12.32 2.15 0.11
CA VAL A 41 -11.18 2.09 -0.82
C VAL A 41 -11.65 2.34 -2.24
N HIS A 42 -11.11 3.38 -2.87
CA HIS A 42 -11.37 3.72 -4.28
C HIS A 42 -10.65 2.78 -5.22
N TYR A 43 -9.40 2.48 -4.85
CA TYR A 43 -8.46 1.79 -5.69
C TYR A 43 -7.33 1.19 -4.85
N ALA A 44 -6.84 0.01 -5.26
CA ALA A 44 -5.59 -0.54 -4.75
C ALA A 44 -4.88 -1.33 -5.86
N ARG A 45 -3.58 -1.10 -6.01
CA ARG A 45 -2.71 -1.91 -6.86
C ARG A 45 -1.41 -2.24 -6.14
N THR A 46 -0.86 -3.39 -6.48
CA THR A 46 0.51 -3.76 -6.11
C THR A 46 1.39 -3.73 -7.36
N LEU A 47 2.58 -3.14 -7.23
CA LEU A 47 3.61 -3.11 -8.27
C LEU A 47 4.95 -3.59 -7.70
N LEU A 48 5.77 -4.19 -8.56
CA LEU A 48 7.17 -4.42 -8.28
C LEU A 48 8.00 -3.35 -9.01
N LEU A 49 8.85 -2.64 -8.27
CA LEU A 49 9.75 -1.62 -8.79
C LEU A 49 11.20 -2.08 -8.62
N ASP A 50 12.06 -1.77 -9.58
CA ASP A 50 13.49 -2.07 -9.55
C ASP A 50 14.31 -0.79 -9.48
N ARG A 51 14.90 -0.50 -8.32
CA ARG A 51 15.68 0.73 -8.11
C ARG A 51 16.99 0.77 -8.91
N SER A 52 17.40 -0.34 -9.52
CA SER A 52 18.57 -0.36 -10.41
C SER A 52 18.25 0.16 -11.81
N ALA A 53 16.98 0.13 -12.22
CA ALA A 53 16.52 0.67 -13.48
C ALA A 53 16.20 2.17 -13.35
N ALA A 54 16.70 2.99 -14.27
CA ALA A 54 16.48 4.44 -14.26
C ALA A 54 14.99 4.85 -14.29
N ASN A 55 14.12 3.99 -14.84
CA ASN A 55 12.67 4.19 -14.91
C ASN A 55 11.89 3.28 -13.94
N LEU A 56 12.57 2.64 -13.00
CA LEU A 56 12.03 1.76 -11.96
C LEU A 56 11.32 0.49 -12.47
N GLN A 57 11.37 0.19 -13.76
CA GLN A 57 10.73 -1.01 -14.30
C GLN A 57 11.53 -2.26 -13.93
N PRO A 58 10.85 -3.37 -13.56
CA PRO A 58 11.52 -4.62 -13.25
C PRO A 58 12.27 -5.14 -14.48
N THR A 59 13.57 -5.33 -14.33
CA THR A 59 14.45 -5.82 -15.40
C THR A 59 14.37 -7.34 -15.60
N GLY A 60 13.71 -8.05 -14.68
CA GLY A 60 13.63 -9.51 -14.65
C GLY A 60 14.94 -10.18 -14.22
N GLN A 61 15.98 -9.40 -13.90
CA GLN A 61 17.26 -9.90 -13.41
C GLN A 61 17.19 -10.11 -11.90
N ALA A 62 17.91 -11.11 -11.39
CA ALA A 62 18.12 -11.22 -9.95
C ALA A 62 18.84 -9.95 -9.45
N GLY A 63 18.36 -9.37 -8.36
CA GLY A 63 18.93 -8.16 -7.81
C GLY A 63 18.35 -7.83 -6.44
N ASP A 64 19.05 -6.96 -5.71
CA ASP A 64 18.75 -6.64 -4.31
C ASP A 64 18.06 -5.27 -4.16
N ASN A 65 17.55 -4.74 -5.28
CA ASN A 65 17.09 -3.36 -5.41
C ASN A 65 15.57 -3.25 -5.57
N TYR A 66 14.85 -4.35 -5.35
CA TYR A 66 13.40 -4.40 -5.56
C TYR A 66 12.62 -3.73 -4.43
N VAL A 67 11.48 -3.15 -4.79
CA VAL A 67 10.50 -2.55 -3.89
C VAL A 67 9.13 -3.07 -4.28
N ILE A 68 8.37 -3.57 -3.32
CA ILE A 68 6.94 -3.82 -3.48
C ILE A 68 6.22 -2.51 -3.15
N ALA A 69 5.52 -1.94 -4.14
CA ALA A 69 4.72 -0.75 -3.97
C ALA A 69 3.24 -1.12 -3.87
N VAL A 70 2.57 -0.70 -2.79
CA VAL A 70 1.11 -0.71 -2.70
C VAL A 70 0.63 0.72 -2.89
N ILE A 71 -0.14 0.95 -3.95
CA ILE A 71 -0.69 2.27 -4.30
C ILE A 71 -2.20 2.18 -4.13
N THR A 72 -2.72 2.98 -3.22
CA THR A 72 -4.14 2.97 -2.85
C THR A 72 -4.63 4.37 -2.51
N GLU A 73 -5.93 4.54 -2.65
CA GLU A 73 -6.64 5.75 -2.27
C GLU A 73 -7.89 5.36 -1.49
N TYR A 74 -8.10 6.00 -0.35
CA TYR A 74 -9.14 5.62 0.62
C TYR A 74 -9.82 6.85 1.23
N ASP A 75 -10.99 6.66 1.83
CA ASP A 75 -11.71 7.73 2.51
C ASP A 75 -11.24 7.92 3.95
N GLY A 76 -11.07 9.18 4.35
CA GLY A 76 -10.89 9.54 5.75
C GLY A 76 -9.42 9.55 6.18
N ASN A 77 -9.19 9.36 7.49
CA ASN A 77 -7.85 9.43 8.07
C ASN A 77 -7.16 8.06 8.07
N PHE A 78 -5.83 8.10 8.05
CA PHE A 78 -4.98 6.92 7.96
C PHE A 78 -5.17 5.94 9.13
N ASP A 79 -5.35 6.43 10.35
CA ASP A 79 -5.45 5.59 11.54
C ASP A 79 -6.72 4.74 11.55
N ALA A 80 -7.86 5.29 11.15
CA ALA A 80 -9.09 4.53 10.99
C ALA A 80 -8.94 3.50 9.87
N TYR A 81 -8.43 3.94 8.72
CA TYR A 81 -8.19 3.07 7.56
C TYR A 81 -7.31 1.88 7.92
N ILE A 82 -6.13 2.10 8.52
CA ILE A 82 -5.16 1.03 8.78
C ILE A 82 -5.67 0.03 9.82
N ASN A 83 -6.47 0.47 10.81
CA ASN A 83 -7.06 -0.44 11.80
C ASN A 83 -8.08 -1.39 11.16
N ASP A 84 -9.00 -0.86 10.35
CA ASP A 84 -9.97 -1.66 9.60
C ASP A 84 -9.28 -2.61 8.62
N PHE A 85 -8.20 -2.13 8.00
CA PHE A 85 -7.35 -2.91 7.11
C PHE A 85 -6.71 -4.07 7.86
N VAL A 86 -6.04 -3.84 8.98
CA VAL A 86 -5.36 -4.91 9.73
C VAL A 86 -6.35 -6.00 10.19
N ALA A 87 -7.56 -5.63 10.60
CA ALA A 87 -8.57 -6.58 11.03
C ALA A 87 -9.02 -7.54 9.91
N GLN A 88 -9.06 -7.06 8.65
CA GLN A 88 -9.60 -7.84 7.53
C GLN A 88 -8.51 -8.44 6.62
N VAL A 89 -7.38 -7.75 6.45
CA VAL A 89 -6.28 -8.11 5.53
C VAL A 89 -4.95 -8.33 6.21
N GLY A 90 -4.89 -8.39 7.55
CA GLY A 90 -3.65 -8.64 8.29
C GLY A 90 -2.88 -9.88 7.81
N THR A 91 -3.59 -10.97 7.49
CA THR A 91 -2.96 -12.20 6.95
C THR A 91 -2.34 -12.03 5.56
N VAL A 92 -2.88 -11.13 4.74
CA VAL A 92 -2.30 -10.78 3.43
C VAL A 92 -0.98 -10.03 3.63
N PHE A 93 -0.94 -9.08 4.58
CA PHE A 93 0.31 -8.41 4.92
C PHE A 93 1.32 -9.36 5.54
N ASP A 94 0.91 -10.26 6.42
CA ASP A 94 1.80 -11.26 6.99
C ASP A 94 2.48 -12.09 5.90
N ALA A 95 1.72 -12.48 4.86
CA ALA A 95 2.25 -13.18 3.70
C ALA A 95 3.18 -12.33 2.83
N LEU A 96 3.00 -11.01 2.75
CA LEU A 96 3.88 -10.13 1.98
C LEU A 96 5.13 -9.70 2.76
N LEU A 97 4.98 -9.44 4.06
CA LEU A 97 6.03 -8.94 4.94
C LEU A 97 7.18 -9.94 5.12
N GLN A 98 6.97 -11.23 4.83
CA GLN A 98 8.06 -12.21 4.76
C GLN A 98 9.13 -11.84 3.71
N PHE A 99 8.75 -11.09 2.68
CA PHE A 99 9.64 -10.65 1.60
C PHE A 99 10.21 -9.24 1.83
N VAL A 100 9.81 -8.57 2.91
CA VAL A 100 10.11 -7.15 3.15
C VAL A 100 11.19 -7.00 4.21
N VAL A 101 12.14 -6.10 3.98
CA VAL A 101 13.18 -5.77 4.96
C VAL A 101 12.53 -5.24 6.24
N GLY A 102 12.76 -5.94 7.35
CA GLY A 102 12.16 -5.62 8.66
C GLY A 102 10.74 -6.16 8.85
N GLY A 103 10.12 -6.77 7.83
CA GLY A 103 8.73 -7.22 7.88
C GLY A 103 8.48 -8.33 8.90
N LYS A 104 9.46 -9.23 9.12
CA LYS A 104 9.34 -10.32 10.11
C LYS A 104 9.04 -9.82 11.53
N ALA A 105 9.52 -8.63 11.92
CA ALA A 105 9.27 -8.06 13.25
C ALA A 105 7.84 -7.51 13.41
N LEU A 106 7.11 -7.35 12.30
CA LEU A 106 5.76 -6.81 12.25
C LEU A 106 4.70 -7.94 12.19
N THR A 107 5.10 -9.16 11.86
CA THR A 107 4.21 -10.32 11.70
C THR A 107 4.07 -11.10 13.03
N PRO A 108 2.84 -11.43 13.47
CA PRO A 108 1.56 -11.12 12.83
C PRO A 108 1.15 -9.67 13.06
N VAL A 109 0.69 -8.99 12.01
CA VAL A 109 0.35 -7.56 12.05
C VAL A 109 -0.76 -7.27 13.07
N ALA A 110 -1.71 -8.19 13.22
CA ALA A 110 -2.80 -8.07 14.21
C ALA A 110 -2.31 -7.89 15.66
N ASN A 111 -1.12 -8.41 15.99
CA ASN A 111 -0.54 -8.27 17.33
C ASN A 111 0.46 -7.10 17.42
N ASN A 112 0.75 -6.44 16.30
CA ASN A 112 1.79 -5.42 16.18
C ASN A 112 1.28 -4.14 15.49
N VAL A 113 -0.02 -3.84 15.63
CA VAL A 113 -0.70 -2.77 14.87
C VAL A 113 0.04 -1.44 14.91
N ALA A 114 0.47 -0.99 16.09
CA ALA A 114 1.19 0.27 16.24
C ALA A 114 2.55 0.27 15.52
N ALA A 115 3.30 -0.85 15.59
CA ALA A 115 4.58 -0.99 14.91
C ALA A 115 4.39 -1.06 13.38
N PHE A 116 3.33 -1.73 12.93
CA PHE A 116 2.98 -1.79 11.51
C PHE A 116 2.53 -0.42 10.99
N GLN A 117 1.69 0.31 11.72
CA GLN A 117 1.29 1.67 11.39
C GLN A 117 2.52 2.59 11.26
N ALA A 118 3.45 2.53 12.23
CA ALA A 118 4.71 3.29 12.15
C ALA A 118 5.56 2.88 10.94
N PHE A 119 5.61 1.59 10.60
CA PHE A 119 6.27 1.12 9.39
C PHE A 119 5.61 1.69 8.13
N VAL A 120 4.29 1.66 8.03
CA VAL A 120 3.57 2.21 6.87
C VAL A 120 3.79 3.70 6.76
N THR A 121 3.64 4.48 7.85
CA THR A 121 3.89 5.93 7.86
C THR A 121 5.32 6.28 7.39
N LYS A 122 6.31 5.50 7.86
CA LYS A 122 7.72 5.71 7.45
C LYS A 122 7.96 5.42 5.96
N ASN A 123 7.18 4.51 5.39
CA ASN A 123 7.37 4.02 4.02
C ASN A 123 6.29 4.53 3.05
N ASP A 124 5.44 5.46 3.48
CA ASP A 124 4.43 6.08 2.64
C ASP A 124 5.04 7.26 1.88
N ALA A 125 5.32 7.05 0.59
CA ALA A 125 5.86 8.07 -0.29
C ALA A 125 4.88 9.23 -0.53
N SER A 126 3.56 9.02 -0.41
CA SER A 126 2.56 10.08 -0.57
C SER A 126 2.66 11.14 0.53
N GLN A 127 3.19 10.76 1.70
CA GLN A 127 3.35 11.66 2.85
C GLN A 127 4.77 12.26 2.95
N GLN A 128 5.63 12.02 1.96
CA GLN A 128 6.99 12.59 1.93
C GLN A 128 7.09 13.75 0.93
N PRO A 129 7.81 14.85 1.27
CA PRO A 129 8.08 15.92 0.32
C PRO A 129 8.84 15.41 -0.92
N PRO A 130 8.51 15.92 -2.12
CA PRO A 130 7.52 16.96 -2.42
C PRO A 130 6.09 16.42 -2.66
N ASN A 131 5.83 15.13 -2.40
CA ASN A 131 4.56 14.49 -2.75
C ASN A 131 3.40 14.86 -1.83
N ASN A 132 3.65 15.35 -0.61
CA ASN A 132 2.65 15.60 0.42
C ASN A 132 2.08 17.03 0.45
N GLY A 133 2.48 17.87 -0.51
CA GLY A 133 1.95 19.23 -0.67
C GLY A 133 2.39 20.16 0.45
N ASP A 134 1.75 21.33 0.52
CA ASP A 134 1.92 22.28 1.63
C ASP A 134 1.00 22.01 2.84
N GLY A 135 0.13 20.99 2.74
CA GLY A 135 -0.79 20.58 3.81
C GLY A 135 -2.06 21.44 3.90
N THR A 136 -2.33 22.31 2.92
CA THR A 136 -3.61 23.03 2.83
C THR A 136 -4.70 22.16 2.21
N GLN A 137 -5.96 22.49 2.50
CA GLN A 137 -7.14 21.70 2.09
C GLN A 137 -7.28 21.51 0.57
N ASN A 138 -6.54 22.29 -0.24
CA ASN A 138 -6.56 22.26 -1.70
C ASN A 138 -5.22 21.77 -2.31
N ASP A 139 -4.23 21.44 -1.49
CA ASP A 139 -2.91 20.95 -1.91
C ASP A 139 -2.59 19.65 -1.16
N ASN A 140 -3.04 18.54 -1.75
CA ASN A 140 -2.71 17.18 -1.28
C ASN A 140 -1.38 16.69 -1.85
N GLY A 141 -0.55 17.56 -2.43
CA GLY A 141 0.65 17.15 -3.16
C GLY A 141 0.75 17.66 -4.56
N LEU A 142 1.67 17.03 -5.30
CA LEU A 142 1.99 17.41 -6.68
C LEU A 142 0.75 17.49 -7.59
N TYR A 143 -0.25 16.60 -7.40
CA TYR A 143 -1.54 16.63 -8.10
C TYR A 143 -2.51 15.55 -7.56
N GLN A 144 -3.81 15.87 -7.43
CA GLN A 144 -4.91 14.90 -7.24
C GLN A 144 -6.14 15.37 -8.02
N ALA A 145 -6.68 14.52 -8.89
CA ALA A 145 -7.78 14.92 -9.79
C ALA A 145 -9.15 14.94 -9.10
N TYR A 146 -9.40 14.02 -8.16
CA TYR A 146 -10.71 13.80 -7.56
C TYR A 146 -10.60 13.65 -6.04
N PRO A 147 -11.23 14.54 -5.25
CA PRO A 147 -11.18 14.48 -3.79
C PRO A 147 -12.44 13.86 -3.13
N TYR A 148 -13.39 13.38 -3.95
CA TYR A 148 -14.67 12.85 -3.48
C TYR A 148 -14.52 11.50 -2.78
N THR A 149 -15.42 11.21 -1.84
CA THR A 149 -15.45 9.91 -1.15
C THR A 149 -16.13 8.84 -1.99
N VAL A 150 -15.88 7.56 -1.68
CA VAL A 150 -16.54 6.41 -2.34
C VAL A 150 -18.06 6.56 -2.26
N GLN A 151 -18.58 6.95 -1.08
CA GLN A 151 -20.02 7.18 -0.90
C GLN A 151 -20.57 8.29 -1.80
N THR A 152 -19.85 9.41 -1.95
CA THR A 152 -20.27 10.50 -2.84
C THR A 152 -20.25 10.06 -4.30
N ILE A 153 -19.26 9.28 -4.72
CA ILE A 153 -19.19 8.71 -6.07
C ILE A 153 -20.37 7.77 -6.32
N LEU A 154 -20.64 6.83 -5.40
CA LEU A 154 -21.74 5.87 -5.52
C LEU A 154 -23.10 6.57 -5.55
N ALA A 155 -23.31 7.61 -4.74
CA ALA A 155 -24.55 8.38 -4.74
C ALA A 155 -24.80 9.14 -6.05
N ALA A 156 -23.74 9.50 -6.79
CA ALA A 156 -23.85 10.16 -8.09
C ALA A 156 -24.06 9.19 -9.27
N LEU A 157 -23.85 7.88 -9.05
CA LEU A 157 -24.06 6.82 -10.05
C LEU A 157 -25.46 6.18 -9.98
N GLY A 158 -26.22 6.46 -8.92
CA GLY A 158 -27.61 6.01 -8.72
C GLY A 158 -28.64 7.02 -9.22
#